data_AF-A0A6L9YLJ0-F1
#
_entry.id   AF-A0A6L9YLJ0-F1
#
_cell.length_a   1.000
_cell.length_b   1.000
_cell.length_c   1.000
_cell.angle_alpha   90.00
_cell.angle_beta   90.00
_cell.angle_gamma   90.00
#
_symmetry.space_group_name_H-M   'P 1'
#
loop_
_entity.id
_entity.type
_entity.pdbx_description
1 polymer ?
#
loop_
_entity_poly.entity_id
_entity_poly.type
_entity_poly.pdbx_seq_one_letter_code
_entity_poly.pdbx_strand_id
1 'polypeptide(L)'
;MLSSFYQELLSDTPPPLSESPLGPKPTNLEERKKAAHQISQLMTRSRPFCFLRLGDMDLAYLLAFQEGRLNQVEFGEGIPSGTLPQGNPGLGPKYARRFQEGFEKGDYVDFHERLYPMEQWIPLWKHNRSPNLYRNSNRETSYILLTWMEYEFKAYCQNRRVGIAGAEASLLKNLSSDREWQIAAQPFWPNSASIFFHQVREDGRQLDANLDLIKQDLKEFIEANELDTLFLSLGGGAKILCYELSREHNICAFDFGSMIRALTYSACDGNRAARSTHSPFLFRVPFKAIMSSIELTYGNLTIEEKLAKAHAQLLLEVQNKEKGWTHTAFEYDFSKENKSYFQDSFRDYVRQYRKLGTLSKQCRTERINFLHFCGKNKLTREGQVFYFIFLAKNLLRKKLEDCVTIATTLSSLNFLRKLS
;
A
#
# COMPACT_ATOMS: atom_id res chain seq x y z
N MET A 1 -11.26 19.57 -15.80
CA MET A 1 -10.02 18.85 -15.46
C MET A 1 -9.73 17.93 -16.63
N LEU A 2 -8.51 17.99 -17.20
CA LEU A 2 -8.08 16.97 -18.16
C LEU A 2 -7.99 15.63 -17.42
N SER A 3 -8.42 14.55 -18.06
CA SER A 3 -8.28 13.20 -17.52
C SER A 3 -6.79 12.87 -17.38
N SER A 4 -6.38 12.21 -16.30
CA SER A 4 -5.01 11.68 -16.22
C SER A 4 -4.83 10.53 -17.22
N PHE A 5 -3.59 10.27 -17.68
CA PHE A 5 -3.31 9.15 -18.59
C PHE A 5 -3.82 7.81 -18.05
N TYR A 6 -3.68 7.60 -16.74
CA TYR A 6 -4.17 6.41 -16.05
C TYR A 6 -5.70 6.26 -16.13
N GLN A 7 -6.44 7.37 -15.99
CA GLN A 7 -7.91 7.35 -16.11
C GLN A 7 -8.37 7.08 -17.55
N GLU A 8 -7.66 7.60 -18.55
CA GLU A 8 -7.95 7.31 -19.96
C GLU A 8 -7.71 5.83 -20.28
N LEU A 9 -6.58 5.25 -19.85
CA LEU A 9 -6.33 3.82 -20.00
C LEU A 9 -7.44 2.97 -19.35
N LEU A 10 -7.89 3.36 -18.15
CA LEU A 10 -8.97 2.65 -17.48
C LEU A 10 -10.32 2.78 -18.20
N SER A 11 -10.63 3.94 -18.79
CA SER A 11 -11.90 4.11 -19.53
C SER A 11 -11.96 3.26 -20.79
N ASP A 12 -10.80 2.97 -21.39
CA ASP A 12 -10.69 2.11 -22.58
C ASP A 12 -10.60 0.62 -22.24
N THR A 13 -10.54 0.27 -20.95
CA THR A 13 -10.43 -1.11 -20.49
C THR A 13 -11.82 -1.68 -20.13
N PRO A 14 -12.15 -2.91 -20.58
CA PRO A 14 -13.37 -3.59 -20.12
C PRO A 14 -13.45 -3.66 -18.60
N PRO A 15 -14.65 -3.59 -17.99
CA PRO A 15 -14.79 -3.64 -16.54
C PRO A 15 -14.18 -4.92 -15.95
N PRO A 16 -13.72 -4.89 -14.68
CA PRO A 16 -13.14 -6.06 -14.04
C PRO A 16 -14.16 -7.20 -13.94
N LEU A 17 -13.69 -8.44 -14.10
CA LEU A 17 -14.53 -9.65 -13.98
C LEU A 17 -15.02 -9.91 -12.54
N SER A 18 -14.43 -9.23 -11.54
CA SER A 18 -14.75 -9.35 -10.13
C SER A 18 -14.95 -7.99 -9.48
N GLU A 19 -15.73 -7.95 -8.40
CA GLU A 19 -15.94 -6.73 -7.60
C GLU A 19 -14.64 -6.19 -6.98
N SER A 20 -13.68 -7.07 -6.67
CA SER A 20 -12.33 -6.67 -6.27
C SER A 20 -11.41 -6.58 -7.50
N PRO A 21 -10.66 -5.48 -7.68
CA PRO A 21 -9.61 -5.37 -8.70
C PRO A 21 -8.51 -6.44 -8.60
N LEU A 22 -8.32 -7.04 -7.42
CA LEU A 22 -7.33 -8.12 -7.20
C LEU A 22 -7.90 -9.51 -7.48
N GLY A 23 -9.22 -9.63 -7.65
CA GLY A 23 -9.93 -10.91 -7.69
C GLY A 23 -9.83 -11.70 -6.38
N PRO A 24 -10.43 -12.90 -6.34
CA PRO A 24 -10.31 -13.79 -5.18
C PRO A 24 -8.86 -14.30 -5.04
N LYS A 25 -8.48 -14.80 -3.86
CA LYS A 25 -7.22 -15.55 -3.70
C LYS A 25 -7.22 -16.77 -4.65
N PRO A 26 -6.12 -17.06 -5.35
CA PRO A 26 -5.98 -18.26 -6.17
C PRO A 26 -6.27 -19.54 -5.38
N THR A 27 -7.01 -20.46 -6.00
CA THR A 27 -7.39 -21.72 -5.36
C THR A 27 -6.33 -22.82 -5.51
N ASN A 28 -5.46 -22.74 -6.53
CA ASN A 28 -4.38 -23.72 -6.74
C ASN A 28 -3.15 -23.42 -5.86
N LEU A 29 -3.28 -23.65 -4.56
CA LEU A 29 -2.22 -23.36 -3.59
C LEU A 29 -0.93 -24.15 -3.85
N GLU A 30 -1.03 -25.40 -4.28
CA GLU A 30 0.14 -26.27 -4.47
C GLU A 30 1.01 -25.82 -5.65
N GLU A 31 0.40 -25.37 -6.76
CA GLU A 31 1.14 -24.76 -7.87
C GLU A 31 1.84 -23.47 -7.43
N ARG A 32 1.16 -22.63 -6.63
CA ARG A 32 1.75 -21.40 -6.12
C ARG A 32 2.89 -21.65 -5.14
N LYS A 33 2.78 -22.64 -4.24
CA LYS A 33 3.91 -23.03 -3.38
C LYS A 33 5.11 -23.48 -4.20
N LYS A 34 4.91 -24.24 -5.28
CA LYS A 34 6.00 -24.63 -6.19
C LYS A 34 6.64 -23.41 -6.86
N ALA A 35 5.84 -22.46 -7.35
CA ALA A 35 6.34 -21.23 -7.95
C ALA A 35 7.13 -20.36 -6.95
N ALA A 36 6.62 -20.22 -5.72
CA ALA A 36 7.32 -19.54 -4.63
C ALA A 36 8.65 -20.24 -4.30
N HIS A 37 8.65 -21.57 -4.17
CA HIS A 37 9.86 -22.34 -3.92
C HIS A 37 10.90 -22.18 -5.03
N GLN A 38 10.47 -22.18 -6.30
CA GLN A 38 11.34 -21.94 -7.44
C GLN A 38 12.04 -20.57 -7.35
N ILE A 39 11.34 -19.53 -6.89
CA ILE A 39 11.95 -18.20 -6.67
C ILE A 39 13.05 -18.30 -5.60
N SER A 40 12.81 -18.96 -4.48
CA SER A 40 13.84 -19.19 -3.45
C SER A 40 15.07 -19.92 -3.99
N GLN A 41 14.86 -20.91 -4.87
CA GLN A 41 15.94 -21.64 -5.53
C GLN A 41 16.76 -20.74 -6.46
N LEU A 42 16.10 -19.91 -7.26
CA LEU A 42 16.76 -18.93 -8.15
C LEU A 42 17.57 -17.91 -7.35
N MET A 43 16.97 -17.32 -6.31
CA MET A 43 17.63 -16.38 -5.40
C MET A 43 18.84 -16.99 -4.67
N THR A 44 18.87 -18.32 -4.50
CA THR A 44 19.96 -19.03 -3.83
C THR A 44 21.09 -19.38 -4.78
N ARG A 45 20.77 -19.79 -6.02
CA ARG A 45 21.74 -20.34 -6.99
C ARG A 45 22.36 -19.28 -7.89
N SER A 46 21.66 -18.17 -8.12
CA SER A 46 22.08 -17.14 -9.05
C SER A 46 22.52 -15.89 -8.30
N ARG A 47 23.73 -15.41 -8.61
CA ARG A 47 24.21 -14.07 -8.25
C ARG A 47 24.98 -13.50 -9.44
N PRO A 48 24.72 -12.24 -9.82
CA PRO A 48 23.70 -11.34 -9.27
C PRO A 48 22.27 -11.83 -9.56
N PHE A 49 21.30 -11.44 -8.73
CA PHE A 49 19.88 -11.76 -8.96
C PHE A 49 18.98 -10.60 -8.56
N CYS A 50 18.00 -10.27 -9.40
CA CYS A 50 16.95 -9.31 -9.06
C CYS A 50 15.54 -9.82 -9.37
N PHE A 51 14.64 -9.63 -8.39
CA PHE A 51 13.21 -9.90 -8.52
C PHE A 51 12.45 -8.57 -8.56
N LEU A 52 11.67 -8.36 -9.61
CA LEU A 52 10.88 -7.16 -9.81
C LEU A 52 9.40 -7.50 -9.94
N ARG A 53 8.54 -6.55 -9.56
CA ARG A 53 7.09 -6.65 -9.70
C ARG A 53 6.59 -5.50 -10.55
N LEU A 54 5.73 -5.81 -11.52
CA LEU A 54 5.10 -4.82 -12.38
C LEU A 54 3.66 -4.62 -11.93
N GLY A 55 3.36 -3.52 -11.24
CA GLY A 55 1.99 -3.13 -10.93
C GLY A 55 1.28 -2.39 -12.08
N ASP A 56 0.00 -2.13 -11.90
CA ASP A 56 -0.86 -1.33 -12.79
C ASP A 56 -0.30 0.09 -13.02
N MET A 57 0.09 0.77 -11.95
CA MET A 57 0.69 2.10 -12.04
C MET A 57 2.11 2.07 -12.67
N ASP A 58 2.86 0.98 -12.47
CA ASP A 58 4.18 0.81 -13.10
C ASP A 58 4.03 0.61 -14.62
N LEU A 59 3.05 -0.19 -15.04
CA LEU A 59 2.75 -0.44 -16.45
C LEU A 59 2.15 0.79 -17.14
N ALA A 60 1.22 1.50 -16.51
CA ALA A 60 0.71 2.76 -17.03
C ALA A 60 1.82 3.81 -17.22
N TYR A 61 2.80 3.86 -16.31
CA TYR A 61 3.97 4.72 -16.47
C TYR A 61 4.82 4.32 -17.69
N LEU A 62 5.04 3.02 -17.92
CA LEU A 62 5.78 2.53 -19.09
C LEU A 62 5.04 2.80 -20.41
N LEU A 63 3.72 2.65 -20.43
CA LEU A 63 2.88 2.98 -21.59
C LEU A 63 2.89 4.48 -21.87
N ALA A 64 2.78 5.32 -20.84
CA ALA A 64 2.92 6.76 -20.98
C ALA A 64 4.30 7.15 -21.52
N PHE A 65 5.37 6.47 -21.10
CA PHE A 65 6.71 6.68 -21.65
C PHE A 65 6.79 6.30 -23.13
N GLN A 66 6.26 5.12 -23.48
CA GLN A 66 6.18 4.63 -24.85
C GLN A 66 5.43 5.61 -25.79
N GLU A 67 4.40 6.28 -25.29
CA GLU A 67 3.59 7.25 -26.04
C GLU A 67 4.11 8.70 -25.97
N GLY A 68 5.17 8.97 -25.20
CA GLY A 68 5.66 10.33 -24.98
C GLY A 68 4.72 11.21 -24.15
N ARG A 69 3.90 10.61 -23.27
CA ARG A 69 2.83 11.24 -22.48
C ARG A 69 3.09 11.24 -20.97
N LEU A 70 4.34 11.09 -20.53
CA LEU A 70 4.70 11.07 -19.10
C LEU A 70 4.30 12.32 -18.32
N ASN A 71 4.14 13.46 -18.99
CA ASN A 71 3.63 14.70 -18.40
C ASN A 71 2.16 14.62 -17.94
N GLN A 72 1.43 13.56 -18.32
CA GLN A 72 0.03 13.32 -17.96
C GLN A 72 -0.12 12.28 -16.83
N VAL A 73 0.98 11.82 -16.26
CA VAL A 73 1.01 10.95 -15.08
C VAL A 73 1.14 11.84 -13.84
N GLU A 74 0.26 11.66 -12.86
CA GLU A 74 0.28 12.47 -11.63
C GLU A 74 1.37 12.00 -10.68
N PHE A 75 2.21 12.94 -10.22
CA PHE A 75 3.24 12.71 -9.22
C PHE A 75 2.93 13.53 -7.96
N GLY A 76 2.32 12.92 -6.94
CA GLY A 76 2.07 13.56 -5.65
C GLY A 76 2.16 12.61 -4.45
N GLU A 77 2.49 13.15 -3.28
CA GLU A 77 2.51 12.41 -2.00
C GLU A 77 1.12 12.25 -1.38
N GLY A 78 0.14 13.01 -1.87
CA GLY A 78 -1.24 13.00 -1.39
C GLY A 78 -1.45 13.85 -0.12
N ILE A 79 -2.65 13.81 0.43
CA ILE A 79 -3.02 14.54 1.67
C ILE A 79 -3.15 13.55 2.83
N PRO A 80 -2.76 13.92 4.07
CA PRO A 80 -3.01 13.08 5.24
C PRO A 80 -4.48 12.70 5.38
N SER A 81 -4.79 11.40 5.37
CA SER A 81 -6.13 10.87 5.65
C SER A 81 -6.10 9.41 6.07
N GLY A 82 -6.59 9.13 7.27
CA GLY A 82 -6.75 7.76 7.75
C GLY A 82 -7.90 7.01 7.09
N THR A 83 -8.84 7.75 6.49
CA THR A 83 -10.07 7.20 5.89
C THR A 83 -10.02 7.04 4.37
N LEU A 84 -9.16 7.79 3.68
CA LEU A 84 -9.05 7.77 2.21
C LEU A 84 -7.72 7.14 1.78
N PRO A 85 -7.75 6.10 0.92
CA PRO A 85 -6.54 5.50 0.43
C PRO A 85 -5.89 6.32 -0.68
N GLN A 86 -4.55 6.32 -0.73
CA GLN A 86 -3.77 7.04 -1.75
C GLN A 86 -2.52 6.25 -2.17
N GLY A 87 -2.15 6.32 -3.45
CA GLY A 87 -0.99 5.61 -4.04
C GLY A 87 -0.40 6.41 -5.21
N ASN A 88 0.91 6.34 -5.42
CA ASN A 88 1.60 6.94 -6.60
C ASN A 88 3.01 6.31 -6.76
N PRO A 89 3.46 6.00 -8.00
CA PRO A 89 4.80 5.46 -8.27
C PRO A 89 5.97 6.36 -7.84
N GLY A 90 5.80 7.69 -7.83
CA GLY A 90 6.77 8.65 -7.26
C GLY A 90 8.03 8.93 -8.11
N LEU A 91 8.12 8.42 -9.34
CA LEU A 91 9.26 8.65 -10.24
C LEU A 91 8.91 9.67 -11.32
N GLY A 92 9.77 10.68 -11.53
CA GLY A 92 9.59 11.62 -12.64
C GLY A 92 10.20 11.14 -13.96
N PRO A 93 9.93 11.87 -15.06
CA PRO A 93 10.23 11.41 -16.43
C PRO A 93 11.70 11.08 -16.71
N LYS A 94 12.64 11.73 -16.00
CA LYS A 94 14.09 11.52 -16.19
C LYS A 94 14.55 10.09 -15.91
N TYR A 95 13.79 9.32 -15.13
CA TYR A 95 14.12 7.93 -14.81
C TYR A 95 13.43 6.91 -15.71
N ALA A 96 12.62 7.33 -16.67
CA ALA A 96 11.79 6.40 -17.45
C ALA A 96 12.58 5.32 -18.20
N ARG A 97 13.74 5.69 -18.77
CA ARG A 97 14.63 4.71 -19.42
C ARG A 97 15.20 3.70 -18.42
N ARG A 98 15.73 4.16 -17.28
CA ARG A 98 16.25 3.27 -16.22
C ARG A 98 15.15 2.33 -15.69
N PHE A 99 13.93 2.84 -15.57
CA PHE A 99 12.76 2.08 -15.13
C PHE A 99 12.39 0.98 -16.13
N GLN A 100 12.33 1.30 -17.44
CA GLN A 100 12.14 0.32 -18.51
C GLN A 100 13.26 -0.73 -18.51
N GLU A 101 14.52 -0.30 -18.43
CA GLU A 101 15.67 -1.19 -18.43
C GLU A 101 15.63 -2.19 -17.27
N GLY A 102 15.19 -1.78 -16.09
CA GLY A 102 14.99 -2.67 -14.95
C GLY A 102 14.10 -3.86 -15.31
N PHE A 103 12.94 -3.62 -15.92
CA PHE A 103 12.03 -4.70 -16.30
C PHE A 103 12.49 -5.49 -17.54
N GLU A 104 13.19 -4.88 -18.48
CA GLU A 104 13.70 -5.60 -19.67
C GLU A 104 14.88 -6.52 -19.33
N LYS A 105 15.71 -6.14 -18.34
CA LYS A 105 16.96 -6.83 -18.01
C LYS A 105 16.96 -7.54 -16.65
N GLY A 106 15.94 -7.34 -15.83
CA GLY A 106 15.85 -7.98 -14.51
C GLY A 106 15.73 -9.51 -14.60
N ASP A 107 16.23 -10.25 -13.62
CA ASP A 107 16.30 -11.72 -13.71
C ASP A 107 14.94 -12.38 -13.64
N TYR A 108 14.08 -11.89 -12.74
CA TYR A 108 12.70 -12.34 -12.57
C TYR A 108 11.75 -11.14 -12.56
N VAL A 109 10.70 -11.19 -13.39
CA VAL A 109 9.61 -10.19 -13.37
C VAL A 109 8.29 -10.90 -13.12
N ASP A 110 7.64 -10.55 -12.02
CA ASP A 110 6.22 -10.85 -11.80
C ASP A 110 5.37 -9.76 -12.43
N PHE A 111 4.75 -10.09 -13.56
CA PHE A 111 3.91 -9.19 -14.34
C PHE A 111 2.55 -8.90 -13.68
N HIS A 112 2.26 -9.51 -12.52
CA HIS A 112 1.00 -9.34 -11.80
C HIS A 112 -0.24 -9.52 -12.69
N GLU A 113 -0.21 -10.45 -13.65
CA GLU A 113 -1.30 -10.67 -14.62
C GLU A 113 -2.69 -10.78 -13.97
N ARG A 114 -2.76 -11.30 -12.73
CA ARG A 114 -4.00 -11.38 -11.97
C ARG A 114 -4.61 -10.02 -11.58
N LEU A 115 -3.79 -9.00 -11.32
CA LEU A 115 -4.25 -7.67 -10.92
C LEU A 115 -4.98 -7.04 -12.11
N TYR A 116 -6.25 -6.68 -11.96
CA TYR A 116 -6.90 -5.85 -12.97
C TYR A 116 -6.23 -4.47 -13.01
N PRO A 117 -5.92 -3.89 -14.19
CA PRO A 117 -6.21 -4.34 -15.56
C PRO A 117 -5.00 -4.93 -16.33
N MET A 118 -4.07 -5.60 -15.63
CA MET A 118 -2.77 -5.99 -16.16
C MET A 118 -2.85 -6.86 -17.42
N GLU A 119 -3.73 -7.86 -17.45
CA GLU A 119 -3.93 -8.75 -18.61
C GLU A 119 -4.22 -7.98 -19.92
N GLN A 120 -4.95 -6.88 -19.83
CA GLN A 120 -5.32 -6.07 -20.99
C GLN A 120 -4.19 -5.14 -21.41
N TRP A 121 -3.40 -4.65 -20.45
CA TRP A 121 -2.35 -3.66 -20.71
C TRP A 121 -0.99 -4.25 -21.05
N ILE A 122 -0.64 -5.44 -20.54
CA ILE A 122 0.67 -6.06 -20.79
C ILE A 122 0.95 -6.21 -22.30
N PRO A 123 0.01 -6.67 -23.15
CA PRO A 123 0.23 -6.77 -24.59
C PRO A 123 0.49 -5.42 -25.30
N LEU A 124 0.10 -4.30 -24.70
CA LEU A 124 0.29 -2.96 -25.26
C LEU A 124 1.72 -2.45 -25.08
N TRP A 125 2.44 -2.99 -24.10
CA TRP A 125 3.80 -2.57 -23.79
C TRP A 125 4.83 -3.29 -24.67
N LYS A 126 5.50 -2.52 -25.53
CA LYS A 126 6.55 -3.00 -26.44
C LYS A 126 7.88 -3.06 -25.70
N HIS A 127 8.11 -4.17 -25.00
CA HIS A 127 9.34 -4.39 -24.25
C HIS A 127 10.33 -5.30 -25.00
N ASN A 128 11.63 -5.08 -24.81
CA ASN A 128 12.70 -5.91 -25.37
C ASN A 128 13.30 -6.87 -24.34
N ARG A 129 12.46 -7.62 -23.63
CA ARG A 129 12.89 -8.60 -22.63
C ARG A 129 13.30 -9.92 -23.29
N SER A 130 14.47 -10.44 -22.90
CA SER A 130 14.96 -11.73 -23.40
C SER A 130 14.06 -12.89 -22.97
N PRO A 131 13.74 -13.87 -23.85
CA PRO A 131 12.90 -15.03 -23.51
C PRO A 131 13.56 -15.98 -22.50
N ASN A 132 14.87 -15.87 -22.27
CA ASN A 132 15.60 -16.69 -21.30
C ASN A 132 15.49 -16.17 -19.85
N LEU A 133 14.93 -14.97 -19.64
CA LEU A 133 14.73 -14.40 -18.31
C LEU A 133 13.45 -14.96 -17.67
N TYR A 134 13.43 -15.03 -16.34
CA TYR A 134 12.34 -15.66 -15.61
C TYR A 134 11.12 -14.73 -15.47
N ARG A 135 9.95 -15.35 -15.38
CA ARG A 135 8.65 -14.76 -15.03
C ARG A 135 7.72 -15.87 -14.52
N ASN A 136 6.57 -15.48 -13.98
CA ASN A 136 5.50 -16.42 -13.65
C ASN A 136 5.01 -17.12 -14.92
N SER A 137 4.64 -18.40 -14.80
CA SER A 137 4.22 -19.23 -15.93
C SER A 137 2.83 -18.85 -16.45
N ASN A 138 1.98 -18.30 -15.58
CA ASN A 138 0.60 -17.98 -15.87
C ASN A 138 0.02 -17.00 -14.83
N ARG A 139 -1.21 -16.56 -15.09
CA ARG A 139 -2.03 -15.74 -14.18
C ARG A 139 -2.14 -16.29 -12.77
N GLU A 140 -2.34 -17.61 -12.60
CA GLU A 140 -2.55 -18.24 -11.29
C GLU A 140 -1.29 -18.25 -10.42
N THR A 141 -0.11 -18.23 -11.05
CA THR A 141 1.17 -18.10 -10.37
C THR A 141 1.64 -16.66 -10.26
N SER A 142 1.06 -15.69 -10.96
CA SER A 142 1.36 -14.26 -10.80
C SER A 142 0.94 -13.71 -9.44
N TYR A 143 1.41 -12.51 -9.09
CA TYR A 143 1.17 -11.91 -7.77
C TYR A 143 1.66 -12.84 -6.64
N ILE A 144 2.84 -13.44 -6.84
CA ILE A 144 3.33 -14.59 -6.06
C ILE A 144 3.90 -14.19 -4.70
N LEU A 145 4.31 -12.93 -4.56
CA LEU A 145 5.12 -12.47 -3.44
C LEU A 145 4.47 -12.74 -2.07
N LEU A 146 3.15 -12.60 -1.96
CA LEU A 146 2.46 -12.90 -0.70
C LEU A 146 2.45 -14.38 -0.34
N THR A 147 2.38 -15.27 -1.34
CA THR A 147 2.55 -16.71 -1.13
C THR A 147 4.00 -17.02 -0.76
N TRP A 148 4.97 -16.35 -1.40
CA TRP A 148 6.38 -16.49 -1.03
C TRP A 148 6.65 -16.00 0.41
N MET A 149 6.05 -14.89 0.84
CA MET A 149 6.13 -14.41 2.21
C MET A 149 5.56 -15.42 3.23
N GLU A 150 4.43 -16.06 2.88
CA GLU A 150 3.77 -17.02 3.75
C GLU A 150 4.57 -18.32 3.93
N TYR A 151 5.17 -18.85 2.85
CA TYR A 151 5.74 -20.21 2.84
C TYR A 151 7.27 -20.27 2.76
N GLU A 152 7.93 -19.25 2.23
CA GLU A 152 9.35 -19.33 1.83
C GLU A 152 10.25 -18.30 2.51
N PHE A 153 9.78 -17.07 2.73
CA PHE A 153 10.59 -15.96 3.27
C PHE A 153 11.40 -16.36 4.52
N LYS A 154 10.74 -16.97 5.50
CA LYS A 154 11.37 -17.40 6.75
C LYS A 154 12.52 -18.39 6.49
N ALA A 155 12.29 -19.40 5.66
CA ALA A 155 13.26 -20.45 5.39
C ALA A 155 14.42 -19.92 4.55
N TYR A 156 14.12 -19.13 3.52
CA TYR A 156 15.11 -18.50 2.65
C TYR A 156 16.09 -17.64 3.45
N CYS A 157 15.60 -16.84 4.40
CA CYS A 157 16.43 -15.91 5.16
C CYS A 157 17.30 -16.54 6.26
N GLN A 158 17.06 -17.81 6.66
CA GLN A 158 17.84 -18.41 7.76
C GLN A 158 19.33 -18.41 7.44
N ASN A 159 20.16 -18.06 8.43
CA ASN A 159 21.62 -18.02 8.32
C ASN A 159 22.16 -17.10 7.20
N ARG A 160 21.35 -16.14 6.71
CA ARG A 160 21.76 -15.13 5.74
C ARG A 160 21.97 -13.76 6.39
N ARG A 161 22.70 -12.89 5.68
CA ARG A 161 22.86 -11.46 5.97
C ARG A 161 21.90 -10.68 5.09
N VAL A 162 20.79 -10.27 5.71
CA VAL A 162 19.64 -9.71 5.01
C VAL A 162 19.48 -8.24 5.36
N GLY A 163 19.46 -7.37 4.35
CA GLY A 163 19.03 -5.99 4.50
C GLY A 163 17.55 -5.85 4.19
N ILE A 164 16.81 -5.16 5.06
CA ILE A 164 15.45 -4.68 4.79
C ILE A 164 15.51 -3.17 4.72
N ALA A 165 15.26 -2.61 3.53
CA ALA A 165 15.29 -1.18 3.29
C ALA A 165 13.94 -0.68 2.79
N GLY A 166 13.50 0.48 3.30
CA GLY A 166 12.24 1.09 2.91
C GLY A 166 11.74 2.09 3.94
N ALA A 167 10.62 2.75 3.65
CA ALA A 167 10.05 3.78 4.51
C ALA A 167 9.74 3.25 5.93
N GLU A 168 9.25 2.01 6.02
CA GLU A 168 8.87 1.35 7.26
C GLU A 168 10.00 0.53 7.89
N ALA A 169 11.24 0.58 7.38
CA ALA A 169 12.34 -0.25 7.89
C ALA A 169 12.68 0.03 9.35
N SER A 170 12.75 1.30 9.75
CA SER A 170 12.93 1.67 11.16
C SER A 170 11.72 1.30 12.03
N LEU A 171 10.51 1.31 11.48
CA LEU A 171 9.31 0.83 12.17
C LEU A 171 9.42 -0.66 12.46
N LEU A 172 9.81 -1.46 11.46
CA LEU A 172 10.03 -2.89 11.61
C LEU A 172 11.17 -3.19 12.59
N LYS A 173 12.25 -2.40 12.56
CA LYS A 173 13.34 -2.49 13.54
C LYS A 173 12.81 -2.33 14.96
N ASN A 174 12.04 -1.28 15.23
CA ASN A 174 11.46 -1.02 16.55
C ASN A 174 10.49 -2.13 16.98
N LEU A 175 9.63 -2.58 16.07
CA LEU A 175 8.68 -3.69 16.33
C LEU A 175 9.38 -5.03 16.58
N SER A 176 10.49 -5.31 15.91
CA SER A 176 11.22 -6.57 16.11
C SER A 176 11.82 -6.72 17.51
N SER A 177 11.89 -5.63 18.28
CA SER A 177 12.27 -5.62 19.69
C SER A 177 11.06 -5.75 20.65
N ASP A 178 9.84 -5.64 20.14
CA ASP A 178 8.61 -5.76 20.92
C ASP A 178 8.20 -7.23 21.10
N ARG A 179 7.86 -7.60 22.34
CA ARG A 179 7.52 -8.99 22.69
C ARG A 179 6.23 -9.47 22.04
N GLU A 180 5.19 -8.63 21.98
CA GLU A 180 3.91 -9.01 21.39
C GLU A 180 4.07 -9.22 19.88
N TRP A 181 4.87 -8.37 19.23
CA TRP A 181 5.22 -8.55 17.84
C TRP A 181 6.01 -9.84 17.59
N GLN A 182 7.05 -10.12 18.39
CA GLN A 182 7.87 -11.34 18.23
C GLN A 182 7.03 -12.62 18.32
N ILE A 183 6.05 -12.66 19.23
CA ILE A 183 5.11 -13.78 19.35
C ILE A 183 4.25 -13.92 18.10
N ALA A 184 3.67 -12.81 17.61
CA ALA A 184 2.79 -12.83 16.45
C ALA A 184 3.53 -13.16 15.14
N ALA A 185 4.76 -12.66 15.00
CA ALA A 185 5.59 -12.81 13.80
C ALA A 185 6.32 -14.16 13.72
N GLN A 186 6.41 -14.92 14.82
CA GLN A 186 7.16 -16.18 14.90
C GLN A 186 6.95 -17.14 13.71
N PRO A 187 5.73 -17.33 13.16
CA PRO A 187 5.54 -18.24 12.03
C PRO A 187 6.25 -17.79 10.76
N PHE A 188 6.44 -16.48 10.58
CA PHE A 188 6.93 -15.86 9.34
C PHE A 188 8.33 -15.24 9.48
N TRP A 189 8.79 -14.98 10.71
CA TRP A 189 10.06 -14.29 10.95
C TRP A 189 11.25 -15.26 11.07
N PRO A 190 12.40 -14.96 10.43
CA PRO A 190 13.58 -15.82 10.46
C PRO A 190 14.46 -15.56 11.71
N ASN A 191 14.29 -16.38 12.74
CA ASN A 191 14.98 -16.19 14.02
C ASN A 191 16.51 -16.34 13.99
N SER A 192 17.10 -17.01 12.98
CA SER A 192 18.56 -17.18 12.87
C SER A 192 19.20 -16.31 11.78
N ALA A 193 18.43 -15.40 11.16
CA ALA A 193 18.96 -14.47 10.17
C ALA A 193 19.69 -13.30 10.84
N SER A 194 20.76 -12.82 10.21
CA SER A 194 21.35 -11.51 10.53
C SER A 194 20.61 -10.43 9.75
N ILE A 195 19.61 -9.81 10.36
CA ILE A 195 18.76 -8.79 9.72
C ILE A 195 19.25 -7.39 10.07
N PHE A 196 19.49 -6.59 9.04
CA PHE A 196 19.86 -5.19 9.12
C PHE A 196 18.74 -4.33 8.53
N PHE A 197 18.51 -3.14 9.09
CA PHE A 197 17.42 -2.25 8.69
C PHE A 197 17.97 -0.91 8.20
N HIS A 198 17.47 -0.44 7.07
CA HIS A 198 17.81 0.87 6.51
C HIS A 198 16.55 1.66 6.15
N GLN A 199 16.22 2.66 6.94
CA GLN A 199 15.18 3.62 6.57
C GLN A 199 15.75 4.54 5.49
N VAL A 200 15.13 4.47 4.32
CA VAL A 200 15.53 5.29 3.17
C VAL A 200 15.38 6.77 3.49
N ARG A 201 16.24 7.59 2.88
CA ARG A 201 16.23 9.05 2.99
C ARG A 201 14.81 9.63 2.90
N GLU A 202 14.48 10.50 3.85
CA GLU A 202 13.17 11.16 3.96
C GLU A 202 11.98 10.19 3.90
N ASP A 203 12.14 8.96 4.39
CA ASP A 203 11.15 7.89 4.31
C ASP A 203 10.75 7.52 2.88
N GLY A 204 11.49 7.95 1.86
CA GLY A 204 11.14 7.77 0.45
C GLY A 204 10.22 8.86 -0.10
N ARG A 205 10.08 9.99 0.61
CA ARG A 205 9.54 11.24 0.08
C ARG A 205 10.50 11.85 -0.93
N GLN A 206 9.96 12.71 -1.80
CA GLN A 206 10.73 13.37 -2.87
C GLN A 206 11.57 12.38 -3.71
N LEU A 207 11.03 11.19 -3.97
CA LEU A 207 11.76 10.10 -4.62
C LEU A 207 12.41 10.53 -5.95
N ASP A 208 11.74 11.37 -6.74
CA ASP A 208 12.31 11.90 -7.98
C ASP A 208 13.61 12.70 -7.76
N ALA A 209 13.68 13.51 -6.70
CA ALA A 209 14.88 14.28 -6.36
C ALA A 209 15.96 13.39 -5.72
N ASN A 210 15.55 12.39 -4.95
CA ASN A 210 16.42 11.65 -4.05
C ASN A 210 16.90 10.28 -4.55
N LEU A 211 16.40 9.75 -5.68
CA LEU A 211 16.66 8.36 -6.09
C LEU A 211 18.16 7.99 -6.13
N ASP A 212 19.01 8.84 -6.70
CA ASP A 212 20.45 8.56 -6.81
C ASP A 212 21.19 8.73 -5.46
N LEU A 213 20.72 9.62 -4.58
CA LEU A 213 21.23 9.73 -3.21
C LEU A 213 20.83 8.50 -2.38
N ILE A 214 19.57 8.06 -2.52
CA ILE A 214 19.10 6.81 -1.89
C ILE A 214 19.91 5.62 -2.39
N LYS A 215 20.24 5.57 -3.69
CA LYS A 215 21.14 4.54 -4.21
C LYS A 215 22.47 4.55 -3.47
N GLN A 216 23.11 5.71 -3.33
CA GLN A 216 24.38 5.84 -2.61
C GLN A 216 24.26 5.37 -1.15
N ASP A 217 23.22 5.80 -0.44
CA ASP A 217 22.94 5.39 0.94
C ASP A 217 22.80 3.85 1.04
N LEU A 218 22.15 3.21 0.04
CA LEU A 218 21.99 1.76 -0.01
C LEU A 218 23.28 1.01 -0.35
N LYS A 219 24.17 1.57 -1.18
CA LYS A 219 25.49 0.97 -1.46
C LYS A 219 26.31 0.88 -0.19
N GLU A 220 26.41 1.98 0.55
CA GLU A 220 27.10 2.03 1.83
C GLU A 220 26.49 1.05 2.84
N PHE A 221 25.16 0.95 2.87
CA PHE A 221 24.45 -0.02 3.71
C PHE A 221 24.76 -1.48 3.33
N ILE A 222 24.82 -1.81 2.04
CA ILE A 222 25.19 -3.14 1.54
C ILE A 222 26.61 -3.50 1.96
N GLU A 223 27.57 -2.60 1.71
CA GLU A 223 28.99 -2.82 1.96
C GLU A 223 29.27 -2.93 3.46
N ALA A 224 28.78 -1.97 4.27
CA ALA A 224 29.04 -1.93 5.71
C ALA A 224 28.48 -3.15 6.46
N ASN A 225 27.43 -3.78 5.93
CA ASN A 225 26.79 -4.94 6.55
C ASN A 225 27.06 -6.24 5.78
N GLU A 226 27.91 -6.24 4.75
CA GLU A 226 28.22 -7.42 3.93
C GLU A 226 26.96 -8.19 3.52
N LEU A 227 25.96 -7.47 3.00
CA LEU A 227 24.66 -8.07 2.70
C LEU A 227 24.77 -9.07 1.55
N ASP A 228 24.09 -10.20 1.68
CA ASP A 228 23.94 -11.16 0.59
C ASP A 228 22.56 -11.06 -0.09
N THR A 229 21.59 -10.50 0.62
CA THR A 229 20.26 -10.17 0.10
C THR A 229 19.80 -8.78 0.57
N LEU A 230 19.24 -7.99 -0.33
CA LEU A 230 18.55 -6.73 -0.05
C LEU A 230 17.06 -6.86 -0.43
N PHE A 231 16.16 -6.73 0.54
CA PHE A 231 14.73 -6.51 0.33
C PHE A 231 14.45 -5.00 0.33
N LEU A 232 13.99 -4.46 -0.80
CA LEU A 232 13.80 -3.02 -0.99
C LEU A 232 12.33 -2.66 -1.24
N SER A 233 11.78 -1.82 -0.36
CA SER A 233 10.43 -1.25 -0.44
C SER A 233 10.51 0.26 -0.77
N LEU A 234 10.49 0.61 -2.06
CA LEU A 234 10.69 1.99 -2.53
C LEU A 234 9.86 2.34 -3.78
N GLY A 235 8.58 1.96 -3.83
CA GLY A 235 7.68 2.34 -4.93
C GLY A 235 8.27 2.05 -6.31
N GLY A 236 8.25 3.03 -7.22
CA GLY A 236 8.90 2.91 -8.54
C GLY A 236 10.43 2.77 -8.46
N GLY A 237 11.06 3.41 -7.47
CA GLY A 237 12.52 3.42 -7.31
C GLY A 237 13.11 2.04 -7.06
N ALA A 238 12.38 1.14 -6.38
CA ALA A 238 12.82 -0.23 -6.14
C ALA A 238 13.10 -0.99 -7.45
N LYS A 239 12.37 -0.70 -8.53
CA LYS A 239 12.50 -1.42 -9.81
C LYS A 239 13.84 -1.13 -10.48
N ILE A 240 14.27 0.12 -10.37
CA ILE A 240 15.57 0.59 -10.85
C ILE A 240 16.67 0.07 -9.94
N LEU A 241 16.56 0.35 -8.65
CA LEU A 241 17.65 0.12 -7.70
C LEU A 241 17.89 -1.36 -7.42
N CYS A 242 16.87 -2.22 -7.42
CA CYS A 242 17.08 -3.66 -7.29
C CYS A 242 17.92 -4.21 -8.46
N TYR A 243 17.61 -3.80 -9.69
CA TYR A 243 18.40 -4.21 -10.85
C TYR A 243 19.85 -3.68 -10.72
N GLU A 244 20.03 -2.37 -10.54
CA GLU A 244 21.36 -1.76 -10.51
C GLU A 244 22.24 -2.27 -9.36
N LEU A 245 21.72 -2.28 -8.12
CA LEU A 245 22.47 -2.70 -6.93
C LEU A 245 22.80 -4.20 -6.95
N SER A 246 21.91 -5.05 -7.50
CA SER A 246 22.22 -6.47 -7.64
C SER A 246 23.47 -6.69 -8.47
N ARG A 247 23.63 -5.95 -9.58
CA ARG A 247 24.79 -6.07 -10.48
C ARG A 247 26.04 -5.44 -9.88
N GLU A 248 25.91 -4.25 -9.30
CA GLU A 248 27.05 -3.52 -8.71
C GLU A 248 27.69 -4.26 -7.55
N HIS A 249 26.91 -4.96 -6.73
CA HIS A 249 27.39 -5.62 -5.51
C HIS A 249 27.36 -7.14 -5.56
N ASN A 250 26.94 -7.74 -6.69
CA ASN A 250 26.80 -9.19 -6.85
C ASN A 250 25.91 -9.85 -5.76
N ILE A 251 24.80 -9.19 -5.41
CA ILE A 251 23.85 -9.64 -4.38
C ILE A 251 22.51 -10.10 -4.99
N CYS A 252 21.65 -10.68 -4.15
CA CYS A 252 20.23 -10.81 -4.45
C CYS A 252 19.51 -9.50 -4.04
N ALA A 253 18.86 -8.80 -4.96
CA ALA A 253 18.03 -7.64 -4.66
C ALA A 253 16.56 -7.89 -5.01
N PHE A 254 15.65 -7.60 -4.11
CA PHE A 254 14.27 -8.05 -4.21
C PHE A 254 13.32 -6.87 -4.00
N ASP A 255 12.51 -6.54 -5.01
CA ASP A 255 11.44 -5.55 -4.89
C ASP A 255 10.36 -6.07 -3.91
N PHE A 256 10.47 -5.58 -2.68
CA PHE A 256 9.71 -6.03 -1.54
C PHE A 256 8.39 -5.27 -1.35
N GLY A 257 8.24 -4.11 -1.99
CA GLY A 257 7.01 -3.31 -2.01
C GLY A 257 6.29 -3.21 -0.68
N SER A 258 5.00 -3.58 -0.67
CA SER A 258 4.15 -3.53 0.52
C SER A 258 4.41 -4.67 1.51
N MET A 259 5.34 -5.59 1.29
CA MET A 259 5.56 -6.73 2.21
C MET A 259 6.14 -6.30 3.54
N ILE A 260 6.87 -5.18 3.59
CA ILE A 260 7.26 -4.58 4.86
C ILE A 260 6.03 -4.18 5.70
N ARG A 261 4.92 -3.78 5.06
CA ARG A 261 3.64 -3.53 5.74
C ARG A 261 2.97 -4.82 6.22
N ALA A 262 3.13 -5.93 5.50
CA ALA A 262 2.68 -7.24 5.97
C ALA A 262 3.39 -7.67 7.25
N LEU A 263 4.70 -7.37 7.35
CA LEU A 263 5.54 -7.69 8.53
C LEU A 263 5.34 -6.71 9.69
N THR A 264 5.09 -5.44 9.41
CA THR A 264 4.82 -4.44 10.46
C THR A 264 3.36 -4.42 10.91
N TYR A 265 2.44 -4.97 10.11
CA TYR A 265 1.00 -4.80 10.27
C TYR A 265 0.55 -3.32 10.22
N SER A 266 1.24 -2.50 9.41
CA SER A 266 0.95 -1.06 9.26
C SER A 266 -0.15 -0.79 8.22
N ALA A 267 -1.12 0.03 8.60
CA ALA A 267 -2.22 0.48 7.73
C ALA A 267 -1.86 1.64 6.78
N CYS A 268 -0.72 2.29 7.00
CA CYS A 268 -0.22 3.40 6.19
C CYS A 268 1.13 3.05 5.58
N ASP A 269 1.42 3.66 4.44
CA ASP A 269 2.77 3.70 3.88
C ASP A 269 3.66 4.56 4.79
N GLY A 270 4.94 4.21 4.91
CA GLY A 270 5.87 4.89 5.82
C GLY A 270 6.01 6.38 5.51
N ASN A 271 6.17 6.73 4.24
CA ASN A 271 6.27 8.11 3.75
C ASN A 271 4.99 8.94 3.86
N ARG A 272 3.83 8.34 4.15
CA ARG A 272 2.54 9.02 4.07
C ARG A 272 1.73 8.86 5.35
N ALA A 273 0.92 9.87 5.64
CA ALA A 273 -0.14 9.77 6.63
C ALA A 273 -1.49 9.52 5.96
N ALA A 274 -1.50 8.71 4.91
CA ALA A 274 -2.68 8.25 4.22
C ALA A 274 -2.80 6.73 4.38
N ARG A 275 -4.03 6.21 4.42
CA ARG A 275 -4.25 4.77 4.40
C ARG A 275 -3.72 4.19 3.09
N SER A 276 -3.09 3.02 3.15
CA SER A 276 -2.59 2.38 1.93
C SER A 276 -3.76 1.86 1.07
N THR A 277 -3.55 1.76 -0.25
CA THR A 277 -4.56 1.24 -1.20
C THR A 277 -4.80 -0.26 -1.10
N HIS A 278 -3.81 -1.00 -0.57
CA HIS A 278 -3.87 -2.44 -0.33
C HIS A 278 -3.29 -2.79 1.04
N SER A 279 -3.82 -3.84 1.64
CA SER A 279 -3.49 -4.29 3.00
C SER A 279 -3.04 -5.76 2.99
N PRO A 280 -1.75 -6.03 2.70
CA PRO A 280 -1.22 -7.39 2.76
C PRO A 280 -1.24 -7.91 4.21
N PHE A 281 -1.62 -9.17 4.39
CA PHE A 281 -1.85 -9.74 5.72
C PHE A 281 -1.09 -11.04 5.97
N LEU A 282 -0.44 -11.12 7.14
CA LEU A 282 0.21 -12.32 7.67
C LEU A 282 -0.24 -12.61 9.10
N PHE A 283 -0.19 -11.60 9.97
CA PHE A 283 -0.57 -11.66 11.38
C PHE A 283 -1.03 -10.28 11.87
N ARG A 284 -1.63 -10.24 13.06
CA ARG A 284 -2.02 -8.99 13.75
C ARG A 284 -0.94 -8.57 14.74
N VAL A 285 -0.79 -7.27 14.92
CA VAL A 285 0.05 -6.64 15.95
C VAL A 285 -0.86 -5.75 16.80
N PRO A 286 -0.78 -5.80 18.13
CA PRO A 286 -1.62 -4.97 19.00
C PRO A 286 -1.49 -3.48 18.68
N PHE A 287 -2.62 -2.76 18.69
CA PHE A 287 -2.66 -1.33 18.37
C PHE A 287 -1.67 -0.49 19.20
N LYS A 288 -1.55 -0.79 20.49
CA LYS A 288 -0.61 -0.11 21.37
C LYS A 288 0.84 -0.31 20.92
N ALA A 289 1.23 -1.54 20.57
CA ALA A 289 2.58 -1.85 20.12
C ALA A 289 2.91 -1.10 18.82
N ILE A 290 2.04 -1.21 17.80
CA ILE A 290 2.24 -0.53 16.50
C ILE A 290 2.29 0.99 16.64
N MET A 291 1.37 1.60 17.39
CA MET A 291 1.34 3.06 17.53
C MET A 291 2.50 3.60 18.36
N SER A 292 2.94 2.87 19.40
CA SER A 292 4.13 3.26 20.16
C SER A 292 5.38 3.22 19.28
N SER A 293 5.53 2.17 18.46
CA SER A 293 6.64 2.08 17.51
C SER A 293 6.58 3.15 16.42
N ILE A 294 5.39 3.51 15.92
CA ILE A 294 5.20 4.63 14.97
C ILE A 294 5.69 5.94 15.58
N GLU A 295 5.32 6.25 16.83
CA GLU A 295 5.76 7.49 17.49
C GLU A 295 7.27 7.53 17.74
N LEU A 296 7.88 6.38 18.06
CA LEU A 296 9.32 6.26 18.21
C LEU A 296 10.06 6.40 16.87
N THR A 297 9.53 5.83 15.80
CA THR A 297 10.15 5.89 14.46
C THR A 297 10.01 7.26 13.81
N TYR A 298 8.83 7.86 13.90
CA TYR A 298 8.50 9.09 13.22
C TYR A 298 8.27 10.22 14.25
N GLY A 299 9.33 10.59 14.97
CA GLY A 299 9.24 11.54 16.09
C GLY A 299 8.68 12.93 15.70
N ASN A 300 8.75 13.29 14.42
CA ASN A 300 8.31 14.57 13.88
C ASN A 300 6.92 14.57 13.23
N LEU A 301 6.11 13.52 13.41
CA LEU A 301 4.75 13.52 12.88
C LEU A 301 3.93 14.68 13.44
N THR A 302 3.22 15.39 12.57
CA THR A 302 2.25 16.40 12.99
C THR A 302 1.08 15.77 13.74
N ILE A 303 0.29 16.58 14.44
CA ILE A 303 -0.91 16.08 15.14
C ILE A 303 -1.93 15.47 14.17
N GLU A 304 -2.02 16.00 12.95
CA GLU A 304 -2.87 15.49 11.87
C GLU A 304 -2.39 14.13 11.39
N GLU A 305 -1.09 13.99 11.15
CA GLU A 305 -0.50 12.73 10.68
C GLU A 305 -0.63 11.63 11.72
N LYS A 306 -0.40 11.96 13.01
CA LYS A 306 -0.60 11.02 14.14
C LYS A 306 -2.03 10.52 14.20
N LEU A 307 -3.01 11.43 14.12
CA LEU A 307 -4.43 11.06 14.14
C LEU A 307 -4.82 10.22 12.92
N ALA A 308 -4.35 10.59 11.73
CA ALA A 308 -4.62 9.86 10.49
C ALA A 308 -4.06 8.43 10.54
N LYS A 309 -2.80 8.24 10.97
CA LYS A 309 -2.21 6.90 11.15
C LYS A 309 -2.98 6.07 12.19
N ALA A 310 -3.39 6.69 13.31
CA ALA A 310 -4.19 6.01 14.33
C ALA A 310 -5.56 5.54 13.78
N HIS A 311 -6.27 6.39 13.03
CA HIS A 311 -7.52 5.96 12.39
C HIS A 311 -7.31 4.90 11.32
N ALA A 312 -6.29 5.04 10.47
CA ALA A 312 -5.97 4.02 9.46
C ALA A 312 -5.75 2.65 10.12
N GLN A 313 -4.98 2.61 11.22
CA GLN A 313 -4.72 1.38 11.97
C GLN A 313 -5.99 0.77 12.57
N LEU A 314 -6.90 1.59 13.11
CA LEU A 314 -8.21 1.10 13.57
C LEU A 314 -9.03 0.51 12.41
N LEU A 315 -9.05 1.19 11.27
CA LEU A 315 -9.79 0.72 10.10
C LEU A 315 -9.19 -0.55 9.50
N LEU A 316 -7.88 -0.76 9.62
CA LEU A 316 -7.24 -2.00 9.23
C LEU A 316 -7.84 -3.19 9.96
N GLU A 317 -8.26 -3.07 11.23
CA GLU A 317 -8.86 -4.20 11.98
C GLU A 317 -10.13 -4.76 11.34
N VAL A 318 -10.92 -3.92 10.66
CA VAL A 318 -12.17 -4.33 9.99
C VAL A 318 -12.03 -4.55 8.49
N GLN A 319 -10.82 -4.46 7.93
CA GLN A 319 -10.56 -4.91 6.55
C GLN A 319 -10.51 -6.43 6.46
N ASN A 320 -10.82 -6.98 5.28
CA ASN A 320 -10.69 -8.42 5.01
C ASN A 320 -9.29 -8.92 5.37
N LYS A 321 -9.22 -10.04 6.12
CA LYS A 321 -7.98 -10.68 6.52
C LYS A 321 -7.88 -12.06 5.91
N GLU A 322 -6.91 -12.24 5.04
CA GLU A 322 -6.56 -13.54 4.50
C GLU A 322 -5.05 -13.66 4.47
N LYS A 323 -4.50 -14.64 5.19
CA LYS A 323 -3.05 -14.82 5.33
C LYS A 323 -2.43 -15.09 3.96
N GLY A 324 -1.28 -14.48 3.68
CA GLY A 324 -0.61 -14.61 2.39
C GLY A 324 -1.46 -14.08 1.23
N TRP A 325 -2.30 -13.09 1.52
CA TRP A 325 -3.11 -12.37 0.55
C TRP A 325 -3.22 -10.88 0.92
N THR A 326 -3.78 -10.11 0.00
CA THR A 326 -4.07 -8.69 0.22
C THR A 326 -5.43 -8.35 -0.36
N HIS A 327 -6.11 -7.47 0.34
CA HIS A 327 -7.35 -6.87 -0.13
C HIS A 327 -7.15 -5.38 -0.38
N THR A 328 -8.01 -4.79 -1.21
CA THR A 328 -8.05 -3.35 -1.38
C THR A 328 -8.56 -2.66 -0.11
N ALA A 329 -8.28 -1.37 0.02
CA ALA A 329 -8.61 -0.62 1.24
C ALA A 329 -10.11 -0.50 1.55
N PHE A 330 -10.98 -0.86 0.59
CA PHE A 330 -12.43 -0.76 0.70
C PHE A 330 -13.14 -2.11 0.93
N GLU A 331 -12.38 -3.20 0.94
CA GLU A 331 -12.89 -4.54 1.23
C GLU A 331 -12.89 -4.78 2.75
N TYR A 332 -14.08 -4.68 3.35
CA TYR A 332 -14.26 -4.79 4.79
C TYR A 332 -14.93 -6.12 5.20
N ASP A 333 -14.43 -6.71 6.29
CA ASP A 333 -15.06 -7.82 7.00
C ASP A 333 -15.48 -7.36 8.40
N PHE A 334 -16.79 -7.23 8.58
CA PHE A 334 -17.44 -6.85 9.83
C PHE A 334 -17.87 -8.05 10.69
N SER A 335 -17.17 -9.19 10.55
CA SER A 335 -17.29 -10.37 11.39
C SER A 335 -17.12 -10.05 12.88
N LYS A 336 -17.62 -10.95 13.73
CA LYS A 336 -17.50 -10.83 15.19
C LYS A 336 -16.04 -10.76 15.62
N GLU A 337 -15.15 -11.52 14.98
CA GLU A 337 -13.72 -11.52 15.28
C GLU A 337 -13.09 -10.15 15.01
N ASN A 338 -13.18 -9.64 13.77
CA ASN A 338 -12.59 -8.34 13.42
C ASN A 338 -13.17 -7.19 14.23
N LYS A 339 -14.48 -7.22 14.53
CA LYS A 339 -15.08 -6.24 15.43
C LYS A 339 -14.51 -6.32 16.85
N SER A 340 -14.20 -7.51 17.35
CA SER A 340 -13.57 -7.66 18.67
C SER A 340 -12.19 -7.01 18.69
N TYR A 341 -11.33 -7.32 17.72
CA TYR A 341 -10.02 -6.68 17.59
C TYR A 341 -10.12 -5.16 17.44
N PHE A 342 -11.08 -4.68 16.63
CA PHE A 342 -11.37 -3.26 16.52
C PHE A 342 -11.74 -2.64 17.89
N GLN A 343 -12.61 -3.27 18.69
CA GLN A 343 -12.96 -2.74 20.01
C GLN A 343 -11.77 -2.67 20.95
N ASP A 344 -10.90 -3.66 20.89
CA ASP A 344 -9.70 -3.72 21.73
C ASP A 344 -8.75 -2.58 21.37
N SER A 345 -8.43 -2.44 20.08
CA SER A 345 -7.65 -1.33 19.54
C SER A 345 -8.30 0.04 19.80
N PHE A 346 -9.64 0.13 19.71
CA PHE A 346 -10.37 1.37 19.93
C PHE A 346 -10.28 1.86 21.38
N ARG A 347 -10.21 0.95 22.37
CA ARG A 347 -10.01 1.35 23.78
C ARG A 347 -8.67 2.04 23.99
N ASP A 348 -7.61 1.55 23.35
CA ASP A 348 -6.29 2.17 23.42
C ASP A 348 -6.26 3.50 22.66
N TYR A 349 -6.89 3.56 21.49
CA TYR A 349 -7.11 4.81 20.75
C TYR A 349 -7.80 5.87 21.61
N VAL A 350 -8.89 5.52 22.30
CA VAL A 350 -9.66 6.45 23.13
C VAL A 350 -8.80 7.06 24.23
N ARG A 351 -7.95 6.24 24.87
CA ARG A 351 -7.06 6.66 25.96
C ARG A 351 -5.99 7.66 25.49
N GLN A 352 -5.42 7.45 24.30
CA GLN A 352 -4.21 8.16 23.88
C GLN A 352 -4.47 9.23 22.82
N TYR A 353 -5.29 8.93 21.82
CA TYR A 353 -5.37 9.69 20.56
C TYR A 353 -6.67 10.47 20.38
N ARG A 354 -7.75 10.14 21.09
CA ARG A 354 -9.07 10.80 20.92
C ARG A 354 -9.02 12.32 21.02
N LYS A 355 -8.20 12.84 21.93
CA LYS A 355 -8.04 14.29 22.17
C LYS A 355 -7.47 15.03 20.95
N LEU A 356 -6.73 14.36 20.07
CA LEU A 356 -6.14 14.98 18.88
C LEU A 356 -7.22 15.49 17.91
N GLY A 357 -8.37 14.80 17.87
CA GLY A 357 -9.48 15.11 16.95
C GLY A 357 -10.12 16.49 17.12
N THR A 358 -9.74 17.28 18.14
CA THR A 358 -10.25 18.64 18.36
C THR A 358 -9.17 19.72 18.20
N LEU A 359 -7.91 19.35 17.97
CA LEU A 359 -6.77 20.28 18.05
C LEU A 359 -6.57 21.14 16.80
N SER A 360 -7.05 20.70 15.64
CA SER A 360 -6.98 21.47 14.39
C SER A 360 -8.23 21.29 13.51
N LYS A 361 -8.35 22.10 12.45
CA LYS A 361 -9.44 21.96 11.47
C LYS A 361 -9.35 20.61 10.75
N GLN A 362 -8.15 20.23 10.35
CA GLN A 362 -7.85 18.97 9.66
C GLN A 362 -8.15 17.77 10.56
N CYS A 363 -7.72 17.81 11.83
CA CYS A 363 -8.03 16.75 12.80
C CYS A 363 -9.54 16.59 13.02
N ARG A 364 -10.29 17.70 13.07
CA ARG A 364 -11.76 17.66 13.19
C ARG A 364 -12.41 17.01 11.98
N THR A 365 -11.97 17.33 10.77
CA THR A 365 -12.46 16.71 9.53
C THR A 365 -12.18 15.21 9.52
N GLU A 366 -10.94 14.82 9.82
CA GLU A 366 -10.53 13.41 9.87
C GLU A 366 -11.33 12.63 10.92
N ARG A 367 -11.56 13.22 12.12
CA ARG A 367 -12.43 12.62 13.14
C ARG A 367 -13.89 12.51 12.69
N ILE A 368 -14.44 13.50 12.01
CA ILE A 368 -15.80 13.44 11.46
C ILE A 368 -15.93 12.27 10.48
N ASN A 369 -14.97 12.11 9.56
CA ASN A 369 -14.97 11.02 8.60
C ASN A 369 -14.89 9.65 9.30
N PHE A 370 -14.01 9.53 10.29
CA PHE A 370 -13.86 8.32 11.09
C PHE A 370 -15.13 7.97 11.88
N LEU A 371 -15.78 8.94 12.52
CA LEU A 371 -17.04 8.72 13.24
C LEU A 371 -18.19 8.36 12.31
N HIS A 372 -18.27 8.99 11.14
CA HIS A 372 -19.25 8.65 10.11
C HIS A 372 -19.07 7.18 9.69
N PHE A 373 -17.83 6.76 9.40
CA PHE A 373 -17.52 5.36 9.08
C PHE A 373 -17.92 4.42 10.22
N CYS A 374 -17.52 4.73 11.46
CA CYS A 374 -17.86 3.93 12.63
C CYS A 374 -19.37 3.81 12.85
N GLY A 375 -20.13 4.89 12.64
CA GLY A 375 -21.57 4.89 12.82
C GLY A 375 -22.32 4.12 11.75
N LYS A 376 -21.99 4.36 10.47
CA LYS A 376 -22.55 3.62 9.33
C LYS A 376 -22.40 2.10 9.52
N ASN A 377 -21.26 1.66 10.06
CA ASN A 377 -20.92 0.25 10.23
C ASN A 377 -21.14 -0.28 11.67
N LYS A 378 -21.78 0.49 12.55
CA LYS A 378 -22.09 0.13 13.95
C LYS A 378 -20.88 -0.31 14.78
N LEU A 379 -19.72 0.30 14.55
CA LEU A 379 -18.46 -0.03 15.21
C LEU A 379 -18.30 0.64 16.58
N THR A 380 -18.87 1.81 16.82
CA THR A 380 -18.77 2.49 18.13
C THR A 380 -20.10 3.15 18.48
N ARG A 381 -20.38 3.32 19.78
CA ARG A 381 -21.56 4.06 20.24
C ARG A 381 -21.49 5.54 19.84
N GLU A 382 -20.32 6.15 19.99
CA GLU A 382 -20.07 7.55 19.58
C GLU A 382 -20.31 7.74 18.08
N GLY A 383 -19.79 6.81 17.25
CA GLY A 383 -20.03 6.82 15.81
C GLY A 383 -21.52 6.64 15.48
N GLN A 384 -22.21 5.72 16.14
CA GLN A 384 -23.65 5.51 15.92
C GLN A 384 -24.45 6.78 16.21
N VAL A 385 -24.26 7.42 17.38
CA VAL A 385 -24.90 8.69 17.73
C VAL A 385 -24.58 9.77 16.70
N PHE A 386 -23.31 9.89 16.30
CA PHE A 386 -22.89 10.84 15.27
C PHE A 386 -23.62 10.60 13.94
N TYR A 387 -23.71 9.36 13.48
CA TYR A 387 -24.36 8.99 12.23
C TYR A 387 -25.87 9.23 12.27
N PHE A 388 -26.55 8.96 13.40
CA PHE A 388 -27.96 9.32 13.56
C PHE A 388 -28.20 10.82 13.46
N ILE A 389 -27.36 11.64 14.11
CA ILE A 389 -27.44 13.11 14.00
C ILE A 389 -27.19 13.56 12.56
N PHE A 390 -26.21 12.96 11.87
CA PHE A 390 -25.92 13.25 10.47
C PHE A 390 -27.11 12.95 9.56
N LEU A 391 -27.74 11.78 9.70
CA LEU A 391 -28.95 11.42 8.96
C LEU A 391 -30.11 12.38 9.24
N ALA A 392 -30.35 12.73 10.51
CA ALA A 392 -31.39 13.68 10.90
C ALA A 392 -31.17 15.07 10.27
N LYS A 393 -29.92 15.57 10.27
CA LYS A 393 -29.57 16.84 9.62
C LYS A 393 -29.79 16.82 8.11
N ASN A 394 -29.41 15.73 7.44
CA ASN A 394 -29.61 15.59 6.00
C ASN A 394 -31.10 15.53 5.63
N LEU A 395 -31.92 14.85 6.44
CA LEU A 395 -33.38 14.83 6.26
C LEU A 395 -34.00 16.22 6.42
N LEU A 396 -33.58 16.99 7.44
CA LEU A 396 -34.04 18.36 7.64
C LEU A 396 -33.62 19.28 6.49
N ARG A 397 -32.38 19.15 6.01
CA ARG A 397 -31.87 19.92 4.88
C ARG A 397 -32.67 19.63 3.59
N LYS A 398 -32.93 18.36 3.29
CA LYS A 398 -33.74 17.97 2.13
C LYS A 398 -35.15 18.56 2.21
N LYS A 399 -35.79 18.49 3.38
CA LYS A 399 -37.11 19.13 3.59
C LYS A 399 -37.06 20.65 3.39
N LEU A 400 -36.01 21.33 3.84
CA LEU A 400 -35.83 22.76 3.62
C LEU A 400 -35.64 23.09 2.13
N GLU A 401 -34.83 22.31 1.40
CA GLU A 401 -34.63 22.45 -0.04
C GLU A 401 -35.94 22.21 -0.82
N ASP A 402 -36.73 21.21 -0.43
CA ASP A 402 -38.06 20.93 -0.99
C ASP A 402 -39.03 22.09 -0.72
N CYS A 403 -39.06 22.64 0.51
CA CYS A 403 -39.88 23.80 0.86
C CYS A 403 -39.48 25.06 0.07
N VAL A 404 -38.19 25.32 -0.12
CA VAL A 404 -37.69 26.44 -0.93
C VAL A 404 -38.07 26.26 -2.40
N THR A 405 -37.98 25.04 -2.92
CA THR A 405 -38.38 24.72 -4.29
C THR A 405 -39.88 24.96 -4.48
N ILE A 406 -40.73 24.45 -3.57
CA ILE A 406 -42.19 24.66 -3.60
C ILE A 406 -42.53 26.15 -3.52
N ALA A 407 -41.89 26.90 -2.62
CA ALA A 407 -42.11 28.34 -2.49
C ALA A 407 -41.73 29.09 -3.77
N THR A 408 -40.61 28.71 -4.40
CA THR A 408 -40.16 29.29 -5.67
C THR A 408 -41.16 28.97 -6.79
N THR A 409 -41.62 27.72 -6.93
CA THR A 409 -42.63 27.34 -7.94
C THR A 409 -43.97 28.05 -7.74
N LEU A 410 -44.45 28.17 -6.50
CA LEU A 410 -45.68 28.90 -6.17
C LEU A 410 -45.55 30.40 -6.48
N SER A 411 -44.38 30.99 -6.24
CA SER A 411 -44.12 32.40 -6.58
C SER A 411 -44.13 32.64 -8.10
N SER A 412 -43.56 31.72 -8.90
CA SER A 412 -43.59 31.79 -10.37
C SER A 412 -44.99 31.61 -10.94
N LEU A 413 -45.80 30.71 -10.36
CA LEU A 413 -47.20 30.52 -10.76
C LEU A 413 -48.07 31.75 -10.46
N ASN A 414 -47.86 32.39 -9.31
CA ASN A 414 -48.57 33.63 -8.95
C ASN A 414 -48.13 34.82 -9.80
N PHE A 415 -46.87 34.86 -10.24
CA PHE A 415 -46.38 35.86 -11.20
C PHE A 415 -47.04 35.70 -12.58
N LEU A 416 -47.13 34.47 -13.09
CA LEU A 416 -47.80 34.18 -14.36
C LEU A 416 -49.31 34.52 -14.32
N ARG A 417 -50.00 34.27 -13.20
CA ARG A 417 -51.41 34.66 -13.00
C ARG A 417 -51.65 36.17 -12.92
N LYS A 418 -50.62 36.99 -12.64
CA LYS A 418 -50.73 38.45 -12.66
C LYS A 418 -50.47 39.06 -14.04
N LEU A 419 -49.94 38.26 -14.97
CA LEU A 419 -49.64 38.67 -16.36
C LEU A 419 -50.72 38.22 -17.35
N SER A 420 -51.62 37.32 -16.94
CA SER A 420 -52.89 36.98 -17.61
C SER A 420 -54.01 37.85 -17.08
#